data_AF-V9R8P5-F1
#
_entry.id   AF-V9R8P5-F1
#
_cell.length_a   1.000
_cell.length_b   1.000
_cell.length_c   1.000
_cell.angle_alpha   90.00
_cell.angle_beta   90.00
_cell.angle_gamma   90.00
#
_symmetry.space_group_name_H-M   'P 1'
#
loop_
_entity.id
_entity.type
_entity.pdbx_description
1 polymer ?
#
loop_
_entity_poly.entity_id
_entity_poly.type
_entity_poly.pdbx_seq_one_letter_code
_entity_poly.pdbx_strand_id
1 'polypeptide(L)' 'MSKGKEDSENIIKCTLCYLNNIKSYTSASKKNIIDAFESGLITEDQFAYMIYHVTKFIKKIEIYENVFLEIYNNYVICK' A
#
# COMPACT_ATOMS: atom_id res chain seq x y z
N MET A 1 -31.57 3.13 4.69
CA MET A 1 -30.60 2.81 3.62
C MET A 1 -30.61 1.30 3.41
N SER A 2 -30.57 0.79 2.18
CA SER A 2 -30.55 -0.66 1.97
C SER A 2 -29.24 -1.24 2.52
N LYS A 3 -29.32 -2.35 3.26
CA LYS A 3 -28.19 -3.02 3.92
C LYS A 3 -26.97 -3.21 3.00
N GLY A 4 -27.21 -3.53 1.72
CA GLY A 4 -26.15 -3.70 0.72
C GLY A 4 -25.36 -2.42 0.37
N LYS A 5 -25.92 -1.21 0.57
CA LYS A 5 -25.19 0.05 0.34
C LYS A 5 -24.18 0.31 1.46
N GLU A 6 -24.57 0.03 2.70
CA GLU A 6 -23.70 0.17 3.89
C GLU A 6 -22.55 -0.85 3.84
N ASP A 7 -22.85 -2.09 3.44
CA ASP A 7 -21.83 -3.14 3.24
C ASP A 7 -20.79 -2.73 2.18
N SER A 8 -21.24 -2.14 1.06
CA SER A 8 -20.35 -1.69 -0.03
C SER A 8 -19.44 -0.52 0.38
N GLU A 9 -19.98 0.46 1.11
CA GLU A 9 -19.19 1.59 1.63
C GLU A 9 -18.13 1.13 2.63
N ASN A 10 -18.50 0.20 3.52
CA ASN A 10 -17.57 -0.39 4.48
C ASN A 10 -16.45 -1.18 3.78
N ILE A 11 -16.75 -1.94 2.72
CA ILE A 11 -15.72 -2.64 1.92
C ILE A 11 -14.69 -1.65 1.37
N ILE A 12 -15.13 -0.53 0.80
CA ILE A 12 -14.23 0.48 0.21
C ILE A 12 -13.37 1.12 1.30
N LYS A 13 -13.97 1.58 2.41
CA LYS A 13 -13.25 2.22 3.52
C LYS A 13 -12.23 1.27 4.17
N CYS A 14 -12.63 0.03 4.45
CA CYS A 14 -11.74 -0.98 5.00
C CYS A 14 -10.58 -1.29 4.05
N THR A 15 -10.86 -1.41 2.74
CA THR A 15 -9.80 -1.67 1.75
C THR A 15 -8.78 -0.54 1.69
N LEU A 16 -9.23 0.72 1.66
CA LEU A 16 -8.34 1.88 1.71
C LEU A 16 -7.50 1.91 2.99
N CYS A 17 -8.10 1.58 4.15
CA CYS A 17 -7.38 1.47 5.41
C CYS A 17 -6.30 0.38 5.37
N TYR A 18 -6.60 -0.80 4.82
CA TYR A 18 -5.65 -1.89 4.68
C TYR A 18 -4.51 -1.54 3.73
N LEU A 19 -4.81 -0.91 2.59
CA LEU A 19 -3.78 -0.46 1.65
C LEU A 19 -2.81 0.53 2.30
N ASN A 20 -3.34 1.52 3.04
CA ASN A 20 -2.53 2.47 3.79
C ASN A 20 -1.63 1.79 4.85
N ASN A 21 -2.16 0.79 5.57
CA ASN A 21 -1.38 0.03 6.55
C ASN A 21 -0.27 -0.79 5.87
N ILE A 22 -0.58 -1.49 4.77
CA ILE A 22 0.40 -2.26 4.01
C ILE A 22 1.48 -1.33 3.44
N LYS A 23 1.12 -0.14 2.95
CA LYS A 23 2.08 0.86 2.46
C LYS A 23 3.02 1.33 3.56
N SER A 24 2.50 1.56 4.77
CA SER A 24 3.27 1.96 5.94
C SER A 24 4.26 0.87 6.35
N TYR A 25 3.82 -0.39 6.46
CA TYR A 25 4.71 -1.52 6.76
C TYR A 25 5.75 -1.77 5.67
N THR A 26 5.38 -1.60 4.40
CA THR A 26 6.32 -1.74 3.27
C THR A 26 7.37 -0.64 3.29
N SER A 27 6.98 0.58 3.63
CA SER A 27 7.92 1.71 3.76
C SER A 27 8.89 1.50 4.93
N ALA A 28 8.41 0.98 6.06
CA ALA A 28 9.27 0.56 7.17
C ALA A 28 10.22 -0.57 6.78
N SER A 29 9.74 -1.57 6.03
CA SER A 29 10.59 -2.64 5.49
C SER A 29 11.67 -2.10 4.56
N LYS A 30 11.36 -1.14 3.67
CA LYS A 30 12.33 -0.47 2.81
C LYS A 30 13.42 0.22 3.65
N LYS A 31 13.04 0.92 4.72
CA LYS A 31 14.00 1.53 5.64
C LYS A 31 14.92 0.48 6.26
N ASN A 32 14.38 -0.62 6.78
CA ASN A 32 15.20 -1.69 7.36
C ASN A 32 16.17 -2.31 6.35
N ILE A 33 15.80 -2.39 5.07
CA ILE A 33 16.71 -2.85 4.00
C ILE A 33 17.89 -1.87 3.82
N ILE A 34 17.63 -0.56 3.86
CA ILE A 34 18.68 0.47 3.81
C ILE A 34 19.58 0.35 5.03
N ASP A 35 19.01 0.34 6.23
CA ASP A 35 19.75 0.26 7.48
C ASP A 35 20.62 -1.03 7.53
N ALA A 36 20.11 -2.15 7.01
CA ALA A 36 20.86 -3.41 6.93
C ALA A 36 22.06 -3.33 5.95
N PHE A 37 21.91 -2.64 4.82
CA PHE A 37 23.00 -2.42 3.88
C PHE A 37 24.06 -1.48 4.44
N GLU A 38 23.64 -0.35 5.04
CA GLU A 38 24.53 0.61 5.69
C GLU A 38 25.30 -0.01 6.87
N SER A 39 24.71 -1.01 7.53
CA SER A 39 25.34 -1.78 8.61
C SER A 39 26.26 -2.92 8.11
N GLY A 40 26.34 -3.16 6.80
CA GLY A 40 27.11 -4.25 6.22
C GLY A 40 26.54 -5.67 6.45
N LEU A 41 25.27 -5.78 6.83
CA LEU A 41 24.60 -7.07 7.05
C LEU A 41 24.22 -7.79 5.75
N ILE A 42 24.08 -7.04 4.66
CA ILE A 42 23.76 -7.56 3.33
C ILE A 42 24.71 -6.99 2.29
N THR A 43 24.95 -7.77 1.23
CA THR A 43 25.77 -7.38 0.08
C THR A 43 25.05 -6.37 -0.83
N GLU A 44 25.81 -5.71 -1.70
CA GLU A 44 25.25 -4.78 -2.70
C GLU A 44 24.23 -5.45 -3.63
N ASP A 45 24.50 -6.68 -4.08
CA ASP A 45 23.57 -7.45 -4.93
C ASP A 45 22.25 -7.73 -4.20
N GLN A 46 22.32 -8.13 -2.93
CA GLN A 46 21.14 -8.36 -2.09
C GLN A 46 20.37 -7.06 -1.87
N PHE A 47 21.05 -5.96 -1.58
CA PHE A 47 20.44 -4.65 -1.42
C PHE A 47 19.73 -4.19 -2.69
N ALA A 48 20.40 -4.25 -3.84
CA ALA A 48 19.84 -3.86 -5.14
C ALA A 48 18.57 -4.67 -5.47
N TYR A 49 18.61 -5.99 -5.26
CA TYR A 49 17.46 -6.87 -5.45
C TYR A 49 16.30 -6.49 -4.53
N MET A 50 16.55 -6.38 -3.22
CA MET A 50 15.50 -6.10 -2.23
C MET A 50 14.90 -4.70 -2.41
N ILE A 51 15.72 -3.68 -2.66
CA ILE A 51 15.26 -2.30 -2.91
C ILE A 51 14.41 -2.19 -4.17
N TYR A 52 14.80 -2.88 -5.24
CA TYR A 52 14.01 -2.93 -6.47
C TYR A 52 12.60 -3.48 -6.19
N HIS A 53 12.52 -4.63 -5.51
CA HIS A 53 11.24 -5.29 -5.24
C HIS A 53 10.35 -4.52 -4.28
N VAL A 54 10.90 -3.99 -3.17
CA VAL A 54 10.11 -3.21 -2.21
C VAL A 54 9.58 -1.92 -2.83
N THR A 55 10.40 -1.24 -3.63
CA THR A 55 9.99 0.00 -4.34
C THR A 55 8.90 -0.31 -5.38
N LYS A 56 9.03 -1.42 -6.12
CA LYS A 56 8.00 -1.88 -7.06
C LYS A 56 6.70 -2.24 -6.35
N PHE A 57 6.77 -2.83 -5.15
CA PHE A 57 5.58 -3.18 -4.37
C PHE A 57 4.83 -1.94 -3.87
N ILE A 58 5.54 -0.91 -3.37
CA ILE A 58 4.93 0.38 -2.99
C ILE A 58 4.12 0.98 -4.16
N LYS A 59 4.71 1.01 -5.37
CA LYS A 59 4.02 1.51 -6.57
C LYS A 59 2.75 0.73 -6.90
N LYS A 60 2.72 -0.58 -6.65
CA LYS A 60 1.51 -1.40 -6.85
C LYS A 60 0.42 -1.06 -5.83
N ILE A 61 0.79 -0.82 -4.58
CA ILE A 61 -0.16 -0.39 -3.54
C ILE A 61 -0.80 0.94 -3.94
N GLU A 62 0.00 1.90 -4.43
CA GLU A 62 -0.49 3.20 -4.91
C GLU A 62 -1.49 3.10 -6.06
N ILE A 63 -1.26 2.17 -7.00
CA ILE A 63 -2.23 1.91 -8.08
C ILE A 63 -3.56 1.43 -7.50
N TYR A 64 -3.54 0.50 -6.53
CA TYR A 64 -4.76 0.02 -5.90
C TYR A 64 -5.45 1.10 -5.05
N GLU A 65 -4.68 1.92 -4.32
CA GLU A 65 -5.20 3.06 -3.56
C GLU A 65 -5.97 4.01 -4.49
N ASN A 66 -5.37 4.37 -5.62
CA ASN A 66 -6.01 5.26 -6.60
C ASN A 66 -7.32 4.68 -7.16
N VAL A 67 -7.35 3.39 -7.50
CA VAL A 67 -8.57 2.73 -7.98
C VAL A 67 -9.68 2.75 -6.91
N PHE A 68 -9.35 2.41 -5.67
CA PHE A 68 -10.35 2.43 -4.59
C PHE A 68 -10.79 3.83 -4.20
N LEU A 69 -9.92 4.84 -4.31
CA LEU A 69 -10.27 6.25 -4.11
C LEU A 69 -11.23 6.74 -5.20
N GLU A 70 -11.00 6.37 -6.46
CA GLU A 70 -11.91 6.69 -7.56
C GLU A 70 -13.29 6.06 -7.34
N ILE A 71 -13.32 4.78 -6.96
CA ILE A 71 -14.57 4.08 -6.59
C ILE A 71 -15.25 4.82 -5.43
N TYR A 72 -14.52 5.17 -4.37
CA TYR A 72 -15.07 5.91 -3.23
C TYR A 72 -15.70 7.24 -3.64
N ASN A 73 -14.99 8.04 -4.44
CA ASN A 73 -15.47 9.33 -4.91
C ASN A 73 -16.76 9.18 -5.75
N ASN A 74 -16.78 8.21 -6.66
CA ASN A 74 -17.93 7.96 -7.54
C ASN A 74 -19.14 7.35 -6.81
N TYR A 75 -18.93 6.51 -5.80
CA TYR A 75 -20.01 5.78 -5.09
C TYR A 75 -20.53 6.48 -3.83
N VAL A 76 -19.66 7.23 -3.13
CA VAL A 76 -19.92 7.75 -1.78
C VAL A 76 -20.01 9.28 -1.75
N ILE A 77 -19.13 10.00 -2.45
CA ILE A 77 -19.10 11.48 -2.42
C ILE A 77 -19.98 12.12 -3.50
N CYS A 78 -19.98 11.59 -4.72
CA CYS A 78 -20.75 12.15 -5.84
C CYS A 78 -22.24 11.75 -5.86
N LYS A 79 -22.75 11.17 -4.76
CA LYS A 79 -24.18 10.92 -4.53
C LYS A 79 -24.69 11.82 -3.42
#